data_AF-A0A9W7X907-F1
#
_entry.id   AF-A0A9W7X907-F1
#
_cell.length_a   1.000
_cell.length_b   1.000
_cell.length_c   1.000
_cell.angle_alpha   90.00
_cell.angle_beta   90.00
_cell.angle_gamma   90.00
#
_symmetry.space_group_name_H-M   'P 1'
#
loop_
_entity.id
_entity.type
_entity.pdbx_description
1 polymer ?
#
loop_
_entity_poly.entity_id
_entity_poly.type
_entity_poly.pdbx_seq_one_letter_code
_entity_poly.pdbx_strand_id
1 'polypeptide(L)'
;MAPNGDAAVVAAAPAAAPKPAARCQPKPRRISMEGLQRAMSDLALELARDNKKASAGDAAAKQQLLLPAITEQHQQQVEEARCECCGMQEECTPEYVRRVRDRYCGRWVCGLCAEAVNGEAESRHGGRTDEALAAHMAVCGRFNRVGRANPVLMQTEAMREILRKRSRSKSPRDHVHGGPAVAALARSSSCIPAITKALD
;
A
#
# COMPACT_ATOMS: atom_id res chain seq x y z
N MET A 1 45.00 24.47 42.56
CA MET A 1 44.54 25.72 43.21
C MET A 1 43.22 26.12 42.56
N ALA A 2 42.13 26.06 43.32
CA ALA A 2 40.83 26.61 42.89
C ALA A 2 40.78 28.12 43.17
N PRO A 3 39.88 28.84 42.51
CA PRO A 3 39.03 29.73 43.27
C PRO A 3 37.54 29.49 43.00
N ASN A 4 36.80 29.57 44.11
CA ASN A 4 35.34 29.52 44.22
C ASN A 4 34.67 30.75 43.60
N GLY A 5 33.41 30.60 43.23
CA GLY A 5 32.52 31.69 42.85
C GLY A 5 31.12 31.18 42.57
N ASP A 6 30.37 30.91 43.65
CA ASP A 6 28.96 30.49 43.65
C ASP A 6 28.05 31.53 42.99
N ALA A 7 27.23 31.07 42.04
CA ALA A 7 25.99 31.75 41.64
C ALA A 7 24.88 30.69 41.52
N ALA A 8 24.13 30.52 42.61
CA ALA A 8 22.96 29.66 42.68
C ALA A 8 21.82 30.29 41.86
N VAL A 9 21.56 29.76 40.66
CA VAL A 9 20.28 29.93 39.98
C VAL A 9 19.33 28.85 40.49
N VAL A 10 18.27 29.30 41.13
CA VAL A 10 17.17 28.49 41.67
C VAL A 10 16.52 27.69 40.55
N ALA A 11 16.68 26.37 40.59
CA ALA A 11 15.94 25.45 39.72
C ALA A 11 14.47 25.41 40.19
N ALA A 12 13.57 25.96 39.39
CA ALA A 12 12.15 25.74 39.57
C ALA A 12 11.81 24.27 39.26
N ALA A 13 11.15 23.60 40.22
CA ALA A 13 10.68 22.23 40.08
C ALA A 13 9.65 22.10 38.93
N PRO A 14 9.63 21.00 38.17
CA PRO A 14 8.57 20.77 37.20
C PRO A 14 7.24 20.52 37.92
N ALA A 15 6.24 21.35 37.60
CA ALA A 15 4.87 21.15 38.04
C ALA A 15 4.35 19.79 37.55
N ALA A 16 3.80 19.00 38.49
CA ALA A 16 3.22 17.70 38.20
C ALA A 16 2.00 17.82 37.28
N ALA A 17 2.00 17.09 36.17
CA ALA A 17 0.84 16.96 35.29
C ALA A 17 -0.33 16.26 36.03
N PRO A 18 -1.59 16.68 35.82
CA PRO A 18 -2.73 16.01 36.43
C PRO A 18 -2.90 14.59 35.84
N LYS A 19 -3.03 13.61 36.73
CA LYS A 19 -3.31 12.20 36.39
C LYS A 19 -4.69 12.10 35.71
N PRO A 20 -4.84 11.37 34.59
CA PRO A 20 -6.15 11.16 33.99
C PRO A 20 -7.01 10.28 34.89
N ALA A 21 -8.24 10.74 35.17
CA ALA A 21 -9.23 9.98 35.92
C ALA A 21 -9.58 8.67 35.17
N ALA A 22 -9.61 7.55 35.89
CA ALA A 22 -10.01 6.26 35.37
C ALA A 22 -11.48 6.32 34.91
N ARG A 23 -11.68 6.38 33.60
CA ARG A 23 -13.01 6.34 32.98
C ARG A 23 -13.49 4.88 33.00
N CYS A 24 -14.54 4.59 33.78
CA CYS A 24 -15.27 3.32 33.70
C CYS A 24 -15.85 3.14 32.30
N GLN A 25 -15.20 2.31 31.48
CA GLN A 25 -15.79 1.80 30.24
C GLN A 25 -16.74 0.66 30.61
N PRO A 26 -18.04 0.70 30.30
CA PRO A 26 -18.91 -0.45 30.45
C PRO A 26 -18.41 -1.56 29.52
N LYS A 27 -18.09 -2.74 30.09
CA LYS A 27 -17.68 -3.92 29.30
C LYS A 27 -18.84 -4.31 28.36
N PRO A 28 -18.57 -4.66 27.09
CA PRO A 28 -19.61 -5.11 26.18
C PRO A 28 -20.30 -6.35 26.75
N ARG A 29 -21.63 -6.38 26.68
CA ARG A 29 -22.42 -7.54 27.13
C ARG A 29 -22.03 -8.75 26.29
N ARG A 30 -21.62 -9.84 26.94
CA ARG A 30 -21.44 -11.14 26.28
C ARG A 30 -22.82 -11.63 25.87
N ILE A 31 -23.08 -11.68 24.56
CA ILE A 31 -24.20 -12.44 24.01
C ILE A 31 -23.91 -13.93 24.26
N SER A 32 -24.83 -14.60 24.95
CA SER A 32 -24.80 -16.04 25.17
C SER A 32 -25.03 -16.76 23.83
N MET A 33 -24.25 -17.81 23.58
CA MET A 33 -24.32 -18.61 22.35
C MET A 33 -25.29 -19.78 22.48
N GLU A 34 -25.91 -19.95 23.66
CA GLU A 34 -26.91 -20.97 23.93
C GLU A 34 -28.18 -20.68 23.10
N GLY A 35 -28.40 -21.50 22.07
CA GLY A 35 -29.59 -21.43 21.21
C GLY A 35 -29.32 -21.01 19.76
N LEU A 36 -28.08 -20.66 19.40
CA LEU A 36 -27.74 -20.29 18.02
C LEU A 36 -27.60 -21.54 17.13
N GLN A 37 -28.71 -22.00 16.55
CA GLN A 37 -28.66 -23.01 15.49
C GLN A 37 -28.23 -22.34 14.18
N ARG A 38 -27.23 -22.91 13.49
CA ARG A 38 -26.89 -22.45 12.14
C ARG A 38 -28.10 -22.67 11.24
N ALA A 39 -28.53 -21.63 10.53
CA ALA A 39 -29.46 -21.81 9.43
C ALA A 39 -28.82 -22.80 8.43
N MET A 40 -29.40 -24.00 8.33
CA MET A 40 -28.97 -24.96 7.33
C MET A 40 -29.60 -24.55 6.01
N SER A 41 -28.79 -24.36 4.98
CA SER A 41 -29.30 -24.14 3.63
C SER A 41 -29.96 -25.42 3.12
N ASP A 42 -30.93 -25.27 2.22
CA ASP A 42 -31.62 -26.42 1.61
C ASP A 42 -30.64 -27.40 0.93
N LEU A 43 -29.52 -26.87 0.40
CA LEU A 43 -28.41 -27.65 -0.15
C LEU A 43 -27.74 -28.58 0.89
N ALA A 44 -27.59 -28.13 2.13
CA ALA A 44 -27.00 -28.96 3.19
C ALA A 44 -27.95 -30.10 3.62
N LEU A 45 -29.26 -29.88 3.51
CA LEU A 45 -30.27 -30.91 3.75
C LEU A 45 -30.32 -31.95 2.62
N GLU A 46 -30.16 -31.54 1.37
CA GLU A 46 -30.07 -32.46 0.23
C GLU A 46 -28.84 -33.38 0.34
N LEU A 47 -27.66 -32.82 0.60
CA LEU A 47 -26.43 -33.60 0.81
C LEU A 47 -26.55 -34.61 1.97
N ALA A 48 -27.26 -34.25 3.04
CA ALA A 48 -27.51 -35.16 4.16
C ALA A 48 -28.50 -36.29 3.81
N ARG A 49 -29.46 -36.03 2.91
CA ARG A 49 -30.41 -37.04 2.41
C ARG A 49 -29.75 -37.99 1.43
N ASP A 50 -28.85 -37.50 0.58
CA ASP A 50 -28.09 -38.32 -0.37
C ASP A 50 -27.15 -39.29 0.36
N ASN A 51 -26.54 -38.85 1.47
CA ASN A 51 -25.75 -39.72 2.35
C ASN A 51 -26.60 -40.80 3.07
N LYS A 52 -27.89 -40.54 3.34
CA LYS A 52 -28.81 -41.53 3.94
C LYS A 52 -29.37 -42.53 2.94
N LYS A 53 -29.53 -42.15 1.66
CA LYS A 53 -29.93 -43.07 0.59
C LYS A 53 -28.82 -44.06 0.21
N ALA A 54 -27.56 -43.69 0.40
CA ALA A 54 -26.41 -44.56 0.15
C ALA A 54 -26.27 -45.74 1.15
N SER A 55 -27.00 -45.73 2.28
CA SER A 55 -26.93 -46.80 3.29
C SER A 55 -28.12 -47.77 3.30
N ALA A 56 -28.96 -47.76 2.27
CA ALA A 56 -30.08 -48.71 2.13
C ALA A 56 -30.32 -49.04 0.64
N GLY A 57 -29.47 -49.88 0.06
CA GLY A 57 -29.62 -50.38 -1.31
C GLY A 57 -28.48 -51.30 -1.71
N ASP A 58 -28.84 -52.41 -2.33
CA ASP A 58 -28.02 -53.59 -2.58
C ASP A 58 -26.74 -53.40 -3.41
N ALA A 59 -25.86 -54.41 -3.28
CA ALA A 59 -24.59 -54.55 -3.96
C ALA A 59 -24.71 -54.62 -5.49
N ALA A 60 -24.71 -53.50 -6.20
CA ALA A 60 -24.38 -53.43 -7.62
C ALA A 60 -24.17 -51.98 -8.10
N ALA A 61 -22.99 -51.42 -7.81
CA ALA A 61 -22.33 -50.40 -8.63
C ALA A 61 -21.03 -49.97 -7.94
N LYS A 62 -20.00 -50.82 -7.97
CA LYS A 62 -18.61 -50.37 -7.82
C LYS A 62 -18.20 -49.64 -9.11
N GLN A 63 -18.88 -48.54 -9.39
CA GLN A 63 -18.27 -47.41 -10.06
C GLN A 63 -18.37 -46.23 -9.09
N GLN A 64 -17.90 -46.50 -7.88
CA GLN A 64 -17.44 -45.43 -7.02
C GLN A 64 -16.35 -44.76 -7.83
N LEU A 65 -16.70 -43.60 -8.39
CA LEU A 65 -15.75 -42.66 -8.92
C LEU A 65 -14.61 -42.63 -7.92
N LEU A 66 -13.49 -43.25 -8.31
CA LEU A 66 -12.21 -42.71 -7.98
C LEU A 66 -12.23 -41.35 -8.67
N LEU A 67 -12.84 -40.36 -8.01
CA LEU A 67 -12.28 -39.01 -8.05
C LEU A 67 -10.81 -39.31 -7.82
N PRO A 68 -9.93 -39.07 -8.82
CA PRO A 68 -8.52 -39.20 -8.58
C PRO A 68 -8.32 -38.48 -7.27
N ALA A 69 -7.81 -39.19 -6.26
CA ALA A 69 -7.34 -38.52 -5.09
C ALA A 69 -6.55 -37.35 -5.67
N ILE A 70 -6.94 -36.12 -5.32
CA ILE A 70 -6.16 -34.94 -5.64
C ILE A 70 -4.92 -35.07 -4.75
N THR A 71 -4.16 -36.18 -4.87
CA THR A 71 -2.74 -36.18 -5.02
C THR A 71 -2.45 -34.92 -5.81
N GLU A 72 -2.02 -33.87 -5.11
CA GLU A 72 -0.71 -33.20 -5.23
C GLU A 72 -0.07 -33.09 -6.64
N GLN A 73 -0.61 -33.71 -7.67
CA GLN A 73 -0.22 -33.76 -9.08
C GLN A 73 -0.94 -32.69 -9.92
N HIS A 74 -2.08 -32.15 -9.45
CA HIS A 74 -2.75 -30.96 -10.03
C HIS A 74 -2.64 -29.71 -9.13
N GLN A 75 -1.87 -29.80 -8.04
CA GLN A 75 -1.16 -28.62 -7.55
C GLN A 75 -0.18 -28.26 -8.68
N GLN A 76 -0.61 -27.38 -9.60
CA GLN A 76 0.27 -26.81 -10.61
C GLN A 76 1.62 -26.54 -9.97
N GLN A 77 2.69 -27.10 -10.52
CA GLN A 77 4.04 -27.00 -9.96
C GLN A 77 4.34 -25.52 -9.70
N VAL A 78 4.17 -25.06 -8.46
CA VAL A 78 4.36 -23.66 -8.08
C VAL A 78 5.77 -23.56 -7.51
N GLU A 79 6.54 -22.63 -8.04
CA GLU A 79 7.88 -22.29 -7.54
C GLU A 79 7.87 -20.89 -6.94
N GLU A 80 8.71 -20.68 -5.91
CA GLU A 80 8.92 -19.35 -5.33
C GLU A 80 9.97 -18.60 -6.16
N ALA A 81 9.56 -17.54 -6.83
CA ALA A 81 10.41 -16.79 -7.75
C ALA A 81 10.68 -15.38 -7.20
N ARG A 82 11.97 -15.04 -7.03
CA ARG A 82 12.40 -13.75 -6.47
C ARG A 82 12.62 -12.69 -7.54
N CYS A 83 11.81 -11.64 -7.53
CA CYS A 83 11.88 -10.53 -8.49
C CYS A 83 13.26 -9.85 -8.49
N GLU A 84 13.85 -9.67 -9.67
CA GLU A 84 15.18 -9.05 -9.81
C GLU A 84 15.17 -7.52 -9.63
N CYS A 85 14.01 -6.88 -9.73
CA CYS A 85 13.87 -5.44 -9.52
C CYS A 85 13.80 -5.11 -8.02
N CYS A 86 12.78 -5.64 -7.35
CA CYS A 86 12.46 -5.26 -5.98
C CYS A 86 12.79 -6.35 -4.94
N GLY A 87 13.19 -7.56 -5.35
CA GLY A 87 13.57 -8.64 -4.43
C GLY A 87 12.41 -9.30 -3.67
N MET A 88 11.15 -8.93 -3.98
CA MET A 88 9.97 -9.62 -3.45
C MET A 88 9.86 -11.03 -4.04
N GLN A 89 9.36 -11.97 -3.25
CA GLN A 89 9.12 -13.34 -3.67
C GLN A 89 7.64 -13.51 -4.04
N GLU A 90 7.38 -14.20 -5.15
CA GLU A 90 6.04 -14.55 -5.61
C GLU A 90 5.96 -16.04 -5.93
N GLU A 91 4.83 -16.64 -5.59
CA GLU A 91 4.49 -18.01 -5.97
C GLU A 91 4.00 -18.03 -7.41
N CYS A 92 4.70 -18.73 -8.30
CA CYS A 92 4.45 -18.69 -9.74
C CYS A 92 4.56 -20.07 -10.38
N THR A 93 3.85 -20.28 -11.48
CA THR A 93 4.06 -21.48 -12.31
C THR A 93 5.31 -21.28 -13.19
N PRO A 94 6.08 -22.34 -13.49
CA PRO A 94 7.29 -22.24 -14.31
C PRO A 94 6.99 -21.73 -15.72
N GLU A 95 5.81 -22.05 -16.26
CA GLU A 95 5.35 -21.51 -17.55
C GLU A 95 5.15 -19.99 -17.50
N TYR A 96 4.62 -19.46 -16.39
CA TYR A 96 4.50 -18.02 -16.21
C TYR A 96 5.87 -17.36 -16.06
N VAL A 97 6.78 -17.97 -15.29
CA VAL A 97 8.18 -17.50 -15.15
C VAL A 97 8.87 -17.38 -16.50
N ARG A 98 8.74 -18.40 -17.36
CA ARG A 98 9.30 -18.36 -18.73
C ARG A 98 8.73 -17.21 -19.55
N ARG A 99 7.40 -17.07 -19.61
CA ARG A 99 6.75 -15.98 -20.36
C ARG A 99 7.16 -14.59 -19.88
N VAL A 100 7.36 -14.41 -18.57
CA VAL A 100 7.83 -13.14 -18.01
C VAL A 100 9.27 -12.88 -18.44
N ARG A 101 10.16 -13.88 -18.32
CA ARG A 101 11.56 -13.75 -18.76
C ARG A 101 11.67 -13.41 -20.24
N ASP A 102 10.84 -14.01 -21.10
CA ASP A 102 10.82 -13.72 -22.54
C ASP A 102 10.44 -12.25 -22.82
N ARG A 103 9.60 -11.63 -21.98
CA ARG A 103 9.18 -10.22 -22.13
C ARG A 103 10.17 -9.22 -21.56
N TYR A 104 10.86 -9.56 -20.47
CA TYR A 104 11.71 -8.64 -19.71
C TYR A 104 13.18 -9.01 -19.81
N CYS A 105 13.68 -9.17 -21.04
CA CYS A 105 15.12 -9.32 -21.31
C CYS A 105 15.79 -10.47 -20.53
N GLY A 106 15.08 -11.59 -20.38
CA GLY A 106 15.54 -12.77 -19.65
C GLY A 106 15.37 -12.70 -18.13
N ARG A 107 14.85 -11.58 -17.59
CA ARG A 107 14.73 -11.35 -16.15
C ARG A 107 13.37 -11.73 -15.60
N TRP A 108 13.37 -12.26 -14.38
CA TRP A 108 12.12 -12.45 -13.64
C TRP A 108 11.72 -11.17 -12.91
N VAL A 109 10.51 -10.70 -13.21
CA VAL A 109 9.92 -9.46 -12.69
C VAL A 109 8.55 -9.76 -12.10
N CYS A 110 8.31 -9.33 -10.86
CA CYS A 110 7.02 -9.52 -10.19
C CYS A 110 5.89 -8.75 -10.89
N GLY A 111 4.64 -9.14 -10.63
CA GLY A 111 3.47 -8.51 -11.27
C GLY A 111 3.43 -6.98 -11.12
N LEU A 112 3.78 -6.45 -9.94
CA LEU A 112 3.80 -5.01 -9.70
C LEU A 112 4.90 -4.26 -10.46
N CYS A 113 6.10 -4.85 -10.54
CA CYS A 113 7.20 -4.24 -11.31
C CYS A 113 6.96 -4.37 -12.82
N ALA A 114 6.29 -5.45 -13.27
CA ALA A 114 5.90 -5.64 -14.66
C ALA A 114 4.98 -4.50 -15.14
N GLU A 115 3.94 -4.17 -14.37
CA GLU A 115 3.05 -3.05 -14.68
C GLU A 115 3.78 -1.70 -14.71
N ALA A 116 4.69 -1.47 -13.76
CA ALA A 116 5.49 -0.26 -13.73
C ALA A 116 6.41 -0.12 -14.97
N VAL A 117 7.08 -1.21 -15.36
CA VAL A 117 7.95 -1.23 -16.55
C VAL A 117 7.15 -1.02 -17.83
N ASN A 118 5.97 -1.65 -17.95
CA ASN A 118 5.10 -1.48 -19.10
C ASN A 118 4.60 -0.03 -19.21
N GLY A 119 4.16 0.58 -18.11
CA GLY A 119 3.77 2.00 -18.09
C GLY A 119 4.93 2.95 -18.44
N GLU A 120 6.15 2.65 -17.99
CA GLU A 120 7.35 3.41 -18.36
C GLU A 120 7.70 3.26 -19.85
N ALA A 121 7.55 2.07 -20.43
CA ALA A 121 7.79 1.81 -21.85
C ALA A 121 6.75 2.52 -22.74
N GLU A 122 5.47 2.47 -22.36
CA GLU A 122 4.36 3.10 -23.08
C GLU A 122 4.45 4.63 -23.06
N SER A 123 4.74 5.22 -21.89
CA SER A 123 4.82 6.68 -21.73
C SER A 123 5.95 7.34 -22.54
N ARG A 124 7.01 6.58 -22.86
CA ARG A 124 8.20 7.07 -23.58
C ARG A 124 8.09 7.01 -25.11
N HIS A 125 6.88 7.13 -25.67
CA HIS A 125 6.65 7.18 -27.13
C HIS A 125 7.29 5.99 -27.89
N GLY A 126 7.05 4.78 -27.41
CA GLY A 126 7.66 3.57 -27.98
C GLY A 126 9.04 3.24 -27.38
N GLY A 127 9.22 3.53 -26.08
CA GLY A 127 10.44 3.18 -25.37
C GLY A 127 10.68 1.67 -25.38
N ARG A 128 11.93 1.26 -25.60
CA ARG A 128 12.31 -0.16 -25.55
C ARG A 128 12.09 -0.69 -24.13
N THR A 129 11.50 -1.87 -24.01
CA THR A 129 11.24 -2.53 -22.72
C THR A 129 12.50 -2.68 -21.87
N ASP A 130 13.65 -2.90 -22.50
CA ASP A 130 14.97 -2.95 -21.84
C ASP A 130 15.33 -1.62 -21.14
N GLU A 131 15.15 -0.49 -21.82
CA GLU A 131 15.44 0.83 -21.25
C GLU A 131 14.52 1.16 -20.07
N ALA A 132 13.23 0.83 -20.21
CA ALA A 132 12.26 0.98 -19.13
C ALA A 132 12.60 0.06 -17.94
N LEU A 133 12.98 -1.19 -18.20
CA LEU A 133 13.39 -2.14 -17.19
C LEU A 133 14.65 -1.66 -16.44
N ALA A 134 15.66 -1.18 -17.16
CA ALA A 134 16.88 -0.64 -16.55
C ALA A 134 16.60 0.59 -15.68
N ALA A 135 15.75 1.52 -16.15
CA ALA A 135 15.33 2.69 -15.39
C ALA A 135 14.59 2.27 -14.11
N HIS A 136 13.65 1.34 -14.22
CA HIS A 136 12.89 0.82 -13.09
C HIS A 136 13.79 0.11 -12.07
N MET A 137 14.72 -0.74 -12.52
CA MET A 137 15.71 -1.39 -11.65
C MET A 137 16.57 -0.38 -10.89
N ALA A 138 16.94 0.74 -11.51
CA ALA A 138 17.68 1.81 -10.82
C ALA A 138 16.84 2.46 -9.71
N VAL A 139 15.53 2.66 -9.93
CA VAL A 139 14.60 3.16 -8.91
C VAL A 139 14.45 2.15 -7.78
N CYS A 140 14.16 0.88 -8.09
CA CYS A 140 14.03 -0.17 -7.08
C CYS A 140 15.34 -0.40 -6.32
N GLY A 141 16.49 -0.32 -6.97
CA GLY A 141 17.80 -0.45 -6.33
C GLY A 141 18.05 0.65 -5.29
N ARG A 142 17.71 1.92 -5.62
CA ARG A 142 17.77 3.03 -4.66
C ARG A 142 16.79 2.82 -3.51
N PHE A 143 15.55 2.45 -3.82
CA PHE A 143 14.52 2.19 -2.81
C PHE A 143 14.90 1.04 -1.86
N ASN A 144 15.45 -0.05 -2.38
CA ASN A 144 15.86 -1.19 -1.56
C ASN A 144 17.05 -0.86 -0.66
N ARG A 145 18.00 -0.04 -1.13
CA ARG A 145 19.17 0.37 -0.36
C ARG A 145 18.83 1.38 0.74
N VAL A 146 18.01 2.38 0.41
CA VAL A 146 17.76 3.53 1.29
C VAL A 146 16.35 3.51 1.85
N GLY A 147 15.34 3.34 0.99
CA GLY A 147 13.94 3.47 1.39
C GLY A 147 13.39 2.34 2.24
N ARG A 148 13.78 1.09 2.00
CA ARG A 148 13.40 -0.02 2.88
C ARG A 148 14.13 0.03 4.22
N ALA A 149 15.42 0.34 4.21
CA ALA A 149 16.24 0.39 5.41
C ALA A 149 15.90 1.61 6.29
N ASN A 150 15.55 2.74 5.67
CA ASN A 150 15.22 3.97 6.38
C ASN A 150 14.10 4.76 5.68
N PRO A 151 12.83 4.40 5.93
CA PRO A 151 11.67 5.08 5.35
C PRO A 151 11.59 6.57 5.71
N VAL A 152 12.05 6.93 6.93
CA VAL A 152 12.05 8.31 7.41
C VAL A 152 13.01 9.17 6.60
N LEU A 153 14.23 8.69 6.31
CA LEU A 153 15.17 9.42 5.46
C LEU A 153 14.58 9.69 4.08
N MET A 154 13.98 8.70 3.41
CA MET A 154 13.29 8.93 2.12
C MET A 154 12.17 9.97 2.23
N GLN A 155 11.36 9.92 3.29
CA GLN A 155 10.31 10.91 3.51
C GLN A 155 10.90 12.33 3.68
N THR A 156 11.94 12.47 4.50
CA THR A 156 12.59 13.77 4.70
C THR A 156 13.27 14.29 3.43
N GLU A 157 13.87 13.42 2.61
CA GLU A 157 14.43 13.79 1.31
C GLU A 157 13.35 14.25 0.34
N ALA A 158 12.21 13.56 0.28
CA ALA A 158 11.06 13.98 -0.51
C ALA A 158 10.53 15.35 -0.05
N MET A 159 10.40 15.57 1.26
CA MET A 159 10.01 16.87 1.82
C MET A 159 11.02 17.96 1.45
N ARG A 160 12.32 17.68 1.56
CA ARG A 160 13.40 18.60 1.19
C ARG A 160 13.33 18.96 -0.28
N GLU A 161 13.04 18.00 -1.15
CA GLU A 161 12.92 18.22 -2.59
C GLU A 161 11.69 19.07 -2.94
N ILE A 162 10.55 18.84 -2.29
CA ILE A 162 9.35 19.67 -2.46
C ILE A 162 9.64 21.12 -2.07
N LEU A 163 10.29 21.34 -0.92
CA LEU A 163 10.65 22.69 -0.46
C LEU A 163 11.66 23.36 -1.40
N ARG A 164 12.65 22.61 -1.91
CA ARG A 164 13.61 23.11 -2.92
C ARG A 164 12.93 23.51 -4.21
N LYS A 165 12.07 22.67 -4.79
CA LYS A 165 11.32 22.99 -6.02
C LYS A 165 10.47 24.25 -5.83
N ARG A 166 9.76 24.37 -4.69
CA ARG A 166 8.97 25.57 -4.34
C ARG A 166 9.81 26.83 -4.14
N SER A 167 11.07 26.70 -3.70
CA SER A 167 11.97 27.84 -3.57
C SER A 167 12.51 28.33 -4.92
N ARG A 168 12.74 27.41 -5.87
CA ARG A 168 13.22 27.72 -7.23
C ARG A 168 12.12 28.28 -8.13
N SER A 169 10.86 27.89 -7.92
CA SER A 169 9.70 28.43 -8.63
C SER A 169 9.30 29.85 -8.18
N LYS A 170 10.04 30.46 -7.24
CA LYS A 170 9.84 31.85 -6.77
C LYS A 170 10.87 32.84 -7.32
N SER A 171 11.56 32.51 -8.41
CA SER A 171 12.25 33.52 -9.22
C SER A 171 11.29 33.94 -10.33
N PRO A 172 10.58 35.09 -10.21
CA PRO A 172 10.26 35.87 -11.39
C PRO A 172 11.61 36.19 -12.03
N ARG A 173 12.04 35.40 -13.02
CA ARG A 173 13.07 35.89 -13.91
C ARG A 173 12.43 37.01 -14.69
N ASP A 174 13.04 38.18 -14.56
CA ASP A 174 12.78 39.39 -15.31
C ASP A 174 12.50 39.07 -16.79
N HIS A 175 11.22 39.01 -17.15
CA HIS A 175 10.80 39.45 -18.47
C HIS A 175 10.60 40.96 -18.38
N VAL A 176 11.73 41.67 -18.21
CA VAL A 176 11.87 43.01 -18.78
C VAL A 176 11.74 42.81 -20.27
N HIS A 177 10.53 42.91 -20.80
CA HIS A 177 10.18 43.43 -22.13
C HIS A 177 8.65 43.53 -22.25
N GLY A 178 8.15 44.73 -21.93
CA GLY A 178 6.98 45.38 -22.53
C GLY A 178 5.64 44.62 -22.55
N GLY A 179 4.79 44.87 -21.54
CA GLY A 179 3.36 44.56 -21.64
C GLY A 179 2.59 44.94 -20.36
N PRO A 180 1.36 45.48 -20.46
CA PRO A 180 0.65 46.05 -19.32
C PRO A 180 0.25 44.98 -18.32
N ALA A 181 0.40 45.33 -17.04
CA ALA A 181 0.23 44.49 -15.87
C ALA A 181 -1.15 43.81 -15.81
N VAL A 182 -1.21 42.54 -16.22
CA VAL A 182 -2.31 41.64 -15.85
C VAL A 182 -2.05 41.15 -14.43
N ALA A 183 -2.76 41.82 -13.51
CA ALA A 183 -3.10 41.41 -12.15
C ALA A 183 -2.35 40.18 -11.61
N ALA A 184 -1.27 40.44 -10.88
CA ALA A 184 -0.82 39.53 -9.85
C ALA A 184 -2.03 39.18 -8.98
N LEU A 185 -2.33 37.89 -8.84
CA LEU A 185 -3.41 37.38 -8.00
C LEU A 185 -3.09 37.78 -6.55
N ALA A 186 -3.58 38.96 -6.16
CA ALA A 186 -3.42 39.51 -4.84
C ALA A 186 -4.11 38.57 -3.85
N ARG A 187 -3.45 38.36 -2.72
CA ARG A 187 -3.89 37.49 -1.63
C ARG A 187 -5.29 37.92 -1.21
N SER A 188 -6.28 37.06 -1.44
CA SER A 188 -7.66 37.28 -0.98
C SER A 188 -7.68 37.37 0.55
N SER A 189 -7.67 38.59 1.08
CA SER A 189 -8.02 38.84 2.47
C SER A 189 -9.53 38.93 2.58
N SER A 190 -10.11 38.11 3.46
CA SER A 190 -11.48 38.24 4.00
C SER A 190 -12.63 37.81 3.07
N CYS A 191 -13.11 36.58 3.26
CA CYS A 191 -14.46 36.16 2.89
C CYS A 191 -15.49 36.71 3.90
N ILE A 192 -16.02 37.90 3.63
CA ILE A 192 -17.24 38.40 4.26
C ILE A 192 -18.17 38.86 3.13
N PRO A 193 -19.24 38.13 2.80
CA PRO A 193 -20.20 38.61 1.80
C PRO A 193 -21.04 39.74 2.40
N ALA A 194 -20.92 40.94 1.85
CA ALA A 194 -21.76 42.08 2.19
C ALA A 194 -23.16 41.90 1.57
N ILE A 195 -24.08 41.33 2.34
CA ILE A 195 -25.52 41.36 2.02
C ILE A 195 -26.06 42.69 2.55
N THR A 196 -26.04 43.74 1.72
CA THR A 196 -26.81 44.95 2.00
C THR A 196 -28.26 44.72 1.60
N LYS A 197 -29.16 44.78 2.58
CA LYS A 197 -30.62 44.77 2.41
C LYS A 197 -31.02 45.98 1.57
N ALA A 198 -31.69 45.76 0.45
CA ALA A 198 -32.50 46.79 -0.19
C ALA A 198 -33.79 46.93 0.64
N LEU A 199 -34.00 48.11 1.20
CA LEU A 199 -35.29 48.58 1.67
C LEU A 199 -35.77 49.59 0.64
N ASP A 200 -36.84 49.25 -0.06
CA ASP A 200 -37.82 50.18 -0.64
C ASP A 200 -39.21 49.67 -0.19
#